data_AF-A0A8H8R369-F1
#
_entry.id   AF-A0A8H8R369-F1
#
_cell.length_a   1.000
_cell.length_b   1.000
_cell.length_c   1.000
_cell.angle_alpha   90.00
_cell.angle_beta   90.00
_cell.angle_gamma   90.00
#
_symmetry.space_group_name_H-M   'P 1'
#
loop_
_entity.id
_entity.type
_entity.pdbx_description
1 polymer ?
#
loop_
_entity_poly.entity_id
_entity_poly.type
_entity_poly.pdbx_seq_one_letter_code
_entity_poly.pdbx_strand_id
1 'polypeptide(L)'
;MSVSFFSVFVSALYLFCSAQSVAVNGGRSEIFQSQSTCKATANWPGWSGIKYAFVFGDSYTQTGFNRTGTQPTPTNPLGNPTYPGYTASNGPNWVDYLTVEYNASTLLTYNLAYGGATIDSNLVAPYLPTVSSVSDQIQNEWVPTYASKPSSAPWASDNTIFTIFDGINDVGNSWSKGEPATTTLNAQIFSVFDGLVETLYTSGARNFAFINVPPVDRAPLTLAQSASNQAMEKADITAWNTGLLDLAENLKSNHSDVNIFTVDANALFTKVLDNPASYPQTALYKNTTAYCAAYEK
;
A
#
# COMPACT_ATOMS: atom_id res chain seq x y z
N MET A 1 -16.53 13.15 -3.40
CA MET A 1 -15.75 13.63 -4.55
C MET A 1 -14.84 12.48 -4.95
N SER A 2 -15.17 11.79 -6.03
CA SER A 2 -14.52 10.54 -6.44
C SER A 2 -13.16 10.85 -7.06
N VAL A 3 -12.08 10.46 -6.37
CA VAL A 3 -10.72 10.49 -6.91
C VAL A 3 -10.56 9.27 -7.81
N SER A 4 -11.11 9.31 -9.02
CA SER A 4 -10.88 8.28 -10.05
C SER A 4 -9.66 8.60 -10.89
N PHE A 5 -8.51 8.21 -10.36
CA PHE A 5 -7.35 7.82 -11.14
C PHE A 5 -6.91 6.43 -10.65
N PHE A 6 -6.17 5.70 -11.48
CA PHE A 6 -5.44 4.47 -11.12
C PHE A 6 -6.20 3.15 -11.26
N SER A 7 -6.43 2.75 -12.51
CA SER A 7 -6.30 1.35 -12.90
C SER A 7 -4.98 1.24 -13.67
N VAL A 8 -4.14 0.26 -13.35
CA VAL A 8 -2.81 -0.03 -13.94
C VAL A 8 -1.60 0.54 -13.19
N PHE A 9 -1.43 0.11 -11.94
CA PHE A 9 -0.13 -0.23 -11.34
C PHE A 9 -0.41 -1.54 -10.58
N VAL A 10 0.35 -2.62 -10.66
CA VAL A 10 1.79 -2.81 -10.52
C VAL A 10 2.15 -4.07 -11.29
N SER A 11 3.21 -4.05 -12.11
CA SER A 11 3.86 -5.30 -12.53
C SER A 11 4.49 -5.93 -11.28
N ALA A 12 3.81 -6.90 -10.64
CA ALA A 12 4.39 -7.61 -9.50
C ALA A 12 5.70 -8.36 -9.87
N LEU A 13 5.97 -8.46 -11.19
CA LEU A 13 7.19 -9.01 -11.75
C LEU A 13 8.48 -8.29 -11.33
N TYR A 14 8.45 -7.02 -10.91
CA TYR A 14 9.66 -6.30 -10.45
C TYR A 14 9.76 -6.18 -8.93
N LEU A 15 8.68 -6.41 -8.19
CA LEU A 15 8.67 -6.32 -6.73
C LEU A 15 9.24 -7.54 -6.01
N PHE A 16 9.20 -8.70 -6.66
CA PHE A 16 9.62 -9.96 -6.03
C PHE A 16 10.72 -10.73 -6.77
N CYS A 17 11.24 -10.19 -7.87
CA CYS A 17 12.21 -10.91 -8.72
C CYS A 17 13.69 -10.55 -8.45
N SER A 18 13.99 -9.61 -7.54
CA SER A 18 15.37 -9.25 -7.15
C SER A 18 15.87 -10.01 -5.91
N ALA A 19 15.39 -11.23 -5.67
CA ALA A 19 16.03 -12.21 -4.79
C ALA A 19 16.64 -13.36 -5.62
N GLN A 20 17.36 -13.01 -6.69
CA GLN A 20 18.27 -13.96 -7.34
C GLN A 20 19.68 -13.40 -7.27
N SER A 21 20.53 -14.11 -6.54
CA SER A 21 21.97 -14.05 -6.66
C SER A 21 22.37 -14.29 -8.12
N VAL A 22 22.84 -13.26 -8.82
CA VAL A 22 23.50 -13.43 -10.11
C VAL A 22 24.89 -12.83 -10.02
N ALA A 23 25.89 -13.71 -10.09
CA ALA A 23 27.27 -13.34 -10.31
C ALA A 23 27.44 -12.86 -11.77
N VAL A 24 27.83 -11.59 -11.91
CA VAL A 24 28.75 -10.99 -12.89
C VAL A 24 28.65 -11.43 -14.37
N ASN A 25 28.22 -10.51 -15.25
CA ASN A 25 29.13 -9.79 -16.18
C ASN A 25 28.41 -8.74 -17.06
N GLY A 26 28.92 -7.50 -17.04
CA GLY A 26 29.02 -6.64 -18.22
C GLY A 26 27.87 -5.69 -18.60
N GLY A 27 27.96 -4.43 -18.18
CA GLY A 27 27.78 -3.28 -19.08
C GLY A 27 26.51 -2.41 -19.00
N ARG A 28 26.72 -1.18 -18.51
CA ARG A 28 25.96 0.09 -18.68
C ARG A 28 24.77 0.40 -17.75
N SER A 29 25.14 1.19 -16.73
CA SER A 29 24.46 2.34 -16.11
C SER A 29 22.94 2.50 -16.22
N GLU A 30 22.26 2.28 -15.11
CA GLU A 30 21.34 3.28 -14.53
C GLU A 30 21.55 3.28 -13.01
N ILE A 31 21.60 4.47 -12.41
CA ILE A 31 21.81 4.68 -10.98
C ILE A 31 20.52 4.28 -10.27
N PHE A 32 20.40 3.00 -9.90
CA PHE A 32 19.52 2.61 -8.80
C PHE A 32 20.30 2.91 -7.51
N GLN A 33 19.77 3.82 -6.69
CA GLN A 33 20.21 3.95 -5.30
C GLN A 33 20.34 2.55 -4.71
N SER A 34 21.47 2.24 -4.09
CA SER A 34 21.75 0.91 -3.58
C SER A 34 20.70 0.56 -2.52
N GLN A 35 19.66 -0.18 -2.90
CA GLN A 35 18.82 -0.85 -1.93
C GLN A 35 19.73 -1.76 -1.12
N SER A 36 19.81 -1.52 0.19
CA SER A 36 20.48 -2.42 1.12
C SER A 36 19.74 -3.75 1.08
N THR A 37 20.25 -4.69 0.31
CA THR A 37 19.67 -6.03 0.23
C THR A 37 20.07 -6.79 1.50
N CYS A 38 19.18 -6.78 2.50
CA CYS A 38 19.32 -7.72 3.61
C CYS A 38 19.02 -9.12 3.09
N LYS A 39 19.72 -10.14 3.64
CA LYS A 39 19.40 -11.54 3.30
C LYS A 39 18.00 -11.85 3.81
N ALA A 40 17.17 -12.42 2.94
CA ALA A 40 15.86 -12.92 3.30
C ALA A 40 15.97 -13.95 4.44
N THR A 41 15.05 -13.90 5.39
CA THR A 41 14.97 -14.84 6.52
C THR A 41 14.29 -16.13 6.09
N ALA A 42 14.33 -17.16 6.94
CA ALA A 42 13.64 -18.43 6.68
C ALA A 42 12.12 -18.27 6.54
N ASN A 43 11.53 -17.17 7.02
CA ASN A 43 10.11 -16.87 6.90
C ASN A 43 9.70 -16.35 5.50
N TRP A 44 10.66 -16.08 4.62
CA TRP A 44 10.37 -15.72 3.23
C TRP A 44 10.55 -16.94 2.32
N PRO A 45 9.47 -17.61 1.89
CA PRO A 45 9.56 -18.77 1.02
C PRO A 45 9.78 -18.40 -0.46
N GLY A 46 10.01 -17.11 -0.76
CA GLY A 46 9.87 -16.56 -2.11
C GLY A 46 8.40 -16.29 -2.47
N TRP A 47 8.17 -15.45 -3.50
CA TRP A 47 6.81 -15.03 -3.88
C TRP A 47 5.89 -16.21 -4.24
N SER A 48 6.42 -17.23 -4.93
CA SER A 48 5.67 -18.46 -5.26
C SER A 48 5.31 -19.33 -4.05
N GLY A 49 5.87 -19.03 -2.87
CA GLY A 49 5.54 -19.71 -1.62
C GLY A 49 4.49 -18.96 -0.78
N ILE A 50 4.18 -17.70 -1.13
CA ILE A 50 3.15 -16.92 -0.45
C ILE A 50 1.76 -17.37 -0.93
N LYS A 51 0.90 -17.70 0.04
CA LYS A 51 -0.46 -18.20 -0.17
C LYS A 51 -1.53 -17.26 0.38
N TYR A 52 -1.19 -16.43 1.36
CA TYR A 52 -2.11 -15.52 2.02
C TYR A 52 -1.58 -14.09 1.94
N ALA A 53 -2.45 -13.14 1.63
CA ALA A 53 -2.18 -11.72 1.73
C ALA A 53 -3.24 -11.07 2.62
N PHE A 54 -2.80 -10.42 3.70
CA PHE A 54 -3.63 -9.48 4.45
C PHE A 54 -3.25 -8.07 4.02
N VAL A 55 -4.22 -7.33 3.50
CA VAL A 55 -3.99 -6.02 2.90
C VAL A 55 -4.81 -4.98 3.66
N PHE A 56 -4.13 -3.91 4.07
CA PHE A 56 -4.69 -2.78 4.82
C PHE A 56 -4.40 -1.49 4.06
N GLY A 57 -5.24 -0.50 4.26
CA GLY A 57 -5.04 0.81 3.64
C GLY A 57 -6.32 1.52 3.30
N ASP A 58 -6.25 2.30 2.23
CA ASP A 58 -7.28 3.28 1.93
C ASP A 58 -7.98 3.06 0.56
N SER A 59 -8.48 4.16 -0.03
CA SER A 59 -9.13 4.19 -1.34
C SER A 59 -8.27 3.69 -2.51
N TYR A 60 -6.93 3.77 -2.42
CA TYR A 60 -6.02 3.24 -3.45
C TYR A 60 -5.99 1.70 -3.47
N THR A 61 -6.58 1.08 -2.44
CA THR A 61 -6.44 -0.35 -2.15
C THR A 61 -7.80 -1.04 -1.98
N GLN A 62 -8.84 -0.33 -1.53
CA GLN A 62 -10.18 -0.88 -1.27
C GLN A 62 -10.77 -1.66 -2.47
N THR A 63 -11.32 -2.84 -2.17
CA THR A 63 -12.24 -3.60 -3.04
C THR A 63 -13.61 -3.84 -2.39
N GLY A 64 -13.80 -3.45 -1.11
CA GLY A 64 -15.06 -3.55 -0.37
C GLY A 64 -15.30 -4.91 0.29
N PHE A 65 -14.25 -5.70 0.50
CA PHE A 65 -14.31 -6.99 1.18
C PHE A 65 -14.92 -6.87 2.59
N ASN A 66 -15.83 -7.78 2.91
CA ASN A 66 -16.45 -7.90 4.22
C ASN A 66 -15.99 -9.20 4.88
N ARG A 67 -15.32 -9.08 6.03
CA ARG A 67 -14.80 -10.21 6.82
C ARG A 67 -15.87 -11.22 7.29
N THR A 68 -17.14 -10.82 7.33
CA THR A 68 -18.27 -11.71 7.68
C THR A 68 -18.92 -12.36 6.46
N GLY A 69 -18.52 -11.96 5.25
CA GLY A 69 -18.99 -12.53 3.98
C GLY A 69 -18.20 -13.77 3.54
N THR A 70 -18.34 -14.12 2.25
CA THR A 70 -17.62 -15.24 1.62
C THR A 70 -16.11 -15.01 1.69
N GLN A 71 -15.40 -15.92 2.33
CA GLN A 71 -13.94 -15.84 2.47
C GLN A 71 -13.20 -16.24 1.18
N PRO A 72 -11.96 -15.77 0.99
CA PRO A 72 -11.09 -16.20 -0.11
C PRO A 72 -10.95 -17.72 -0.21
N THR A 73 -11.02 -18.24 -1.44
CA THR A 73 -10.80 -19.65 -1.77
C THR A 73 -10.02 -19.77 -3.08
N PRO A 74 -9.41 -20.92 -3.41
CA PRO A 74 -8.67 -21.06 -4.67
C PRO A 74 -9.46 -20.74 -5.94
N THR A 75 -10.78 -20.97 -5.93
CA THR A 75 -11.68 -20.65 -7.06
C THR A 75 -12.26 -19.23 -7.00
N ASN A 76 -12.09 -18.54 -5.87
CA ASN A 76 -12.52 -17.16 -5.64
C ASN A 76 -11.52 -16.47 -4.69
N PRO A 77 -10.32 -16.10 -5.20
CA PRO A 77 -9.17 -15.73 -4.37
C PRO A 77 -9.33 -14.38 -3.65
N LEU A 78 -10.32 -13.58 -4.02
CA LEU A 78 -10.68 -12.31 -3.36
C LEU A 78 -11.91 -12.45 -2.45
N GLY A 79 -12.63 -13.57 -2.50
CA GLY A 79 -13.78 -13.87 -1.65
C GLY A 79 -15.01 -13.03 -1.98
N ASN A 80 -15.11 -11.82 -1.42
CA ASN A 80 -16.25 -10.94 -1.62
C ASN A 80 -15.79 -9.47 -1.71
N PRO A 81 -16.59 -8.57 -2.30
CA PRO A 81 -17.79 -8.80 -3.12
C PRO A 81 -17.43 -9.38 -4.50
N THR A 82 -18.39 -9.43 -5.44
CA THR A 82 -18.11 -9.85 -6.82
C THR A 82 -17.00 -9.01 -7.45
N TYR A 83 -15.98 -9.68 -7.98
CA TYR A 83 -14.85 -9.05 -8.67
C TYR A 83 -15.28 -8.04 -9.76
N PRO A 84 -14.65 -6.85 -9.86
CA PRO A 84 -13.50 -6.35 -9.08
C PRO A 84 -13.90 -5.63 -7.77
N GLY A 85 -15.16 -5.73 -7.37
CA GLY A 85 -15.68 -5.07 -6.18
C GLY A 85 -15.78 -3.55 -6.30
N TYR A 86 -15.67 -2.88 -5.16
CA TYR A 86 -15.85 -1.43 -5.00
C TYR A 86 -14.49 -0.71 -4.94
N THR A 87 -13.91 -0.49 -6.11
CA THR A 87 -12.64 0.24 -6.27
C THR A 87 -12.87 1.74 -6.49
N ALA A 88 -11.88 2.56 -6.11
CA ALA A 88 -11.84 3.99 -6.46
C ALA A 88 -11.42 4.24 -7.92
N SER A 89 -11.12 3.18 -8.67
CA SER A 89 -10.77 3.24 -10.08
C SER A 89 -11.97 2.90 -10.97
N ASN A 90 -11.78 3.02 -12.29
CA ASN A 90 -12.76 2.60 -13.30
C ASN A 90 -12.72 1.09 -13.59
N GLY A 91 -12.17 0.27 -12.69
CA GLY A 91 -11.98 -1.16 -12.91
C GLY A 91 -11.25 -1.84 -11.76
N PRO A 92 -10.48 -2.91 -12.02
CA PRO A 92 -9.62 -3.52 -11.01
C PRO A 92 -8.51 -2.56 -10.52
N ASN A 93 -8.10 -2.70 -9.26
CA ASN A 93 -6.97 -1.97 -8.68
C ASN A 93 -5.73 -2.87 -8.55
N TRP A 94 -4.66 -2.37 -7.91
CA TRP A 94 -3.40 -3.13 -7.78
C TRP A 94 -3.55 -4.44 -7.01
N VAL A 95 -4.44 -4.52 -6.01
CA VAL A 95 -4.70 -5.72 -5.21
C VAL A 95 -5.34 -6.79 -6.07
N ASP A 96 -6.29 -6.40 -6.92
CA ASP A 96 -6.90 -7.28 -7.91
C ASP A 96 -5.84 -7.88 -8.83
N TYR A 97 -5.04 -7.02 -9.48
CA TYR A 97 -3.98 -7.47 -10.39
C TYR A 97 -2.92 -8.34 -9.70
N LEU A 98 -2.51 -8.00 -8.47
CA LEU A 98 -1.60 -8.83 -7.70
C LEU A 98 -2.16 -10.23 -7.46
N THR A 99 -3.46 -10.32 -7.19
CA THR A 99 -4.13 -11.55 -6.80
C THR A 99 -4.46 -12.45 -7.98
N VAL A 100 -4.92 -11.90 -9.10
CA VAL A 100 -5.47 -12.69 -10.22
C VAL A 100 -4.58 -12.76 -11.46
N GLU A 101 -3.64 -11.82 -11.63
CA GLU A 101 -2.80 -11.72 -12.84
C GLU A 101 -1.32 -11.94 -12.54
N TYR A 102 -0.78 -11.28 -11.50
CA TYR A 102 0.64 -11.30 -11.19
C TYR A 102 1.02 -12.18 -9.99
N ASN A 103 0.12 -13.09 -9.62
CA ASN A 103 0.41 -14.09 -8.62
C ASN A 103 1.43 -15.11 -9.17
N ALA A 104 2.28 -15.66 -8.30
CA ALA A 104 3.20 -16.74 -8.68
C ALA A 104 2.63 -18.13 -8.33
N SER A 105 1.60 -18.15 -7.49
CA SER A 105 0.81 -19.30 -7.06
C SER A 105 -0.57 -18.81 -6.65
N THR A 106 -1.51 -19.70 -6.31
CA THR A 106 -2.79 -19.28 -5.72
C THR A 106 -2.55 -18.40 -4.49
N LEU A 107 -2.97 -17.15 -4.60
CA LEU A 107 -2.90 -16.15 -3.54
C LEU A 107 -4.33 -15.88 -3.04
N LEU A 108 -4.56 -16.07 -1.75
CA LEU A 108 -5.82 -15.76 -1.08
C LEU A 108 -5.69 -14.40 -0.40
N THR A 109 -6.41 -13.41 -0.91
CA THR A 109 -6.25 -12.01 -0.52
C THR A 109 -7.43 -11.55 0.32
N TYR A 110 -7.13 -11.14 1.55
CA TYR A 110 -8.05 -10.60 2.54
C TYR A 110 -7.81 -9.10 2.62
N ASN A 111 -8.59 -8.34 1.84
CA ASN A 111 -8.38 -6.91 1.65
C ASN A 111 -9.25 -6.07 2.58
N LEU A 112 -8.74 -5.73 3.75
CA LEU A 112 -9.46 -4.96 4.78
C LEU A 112 -9.39 -3.44 4.53
N ALA A 113 -8.75 -2.99 3.44
CA ALA A 113 -8.65 -1.58 3.11
C ALA A 113 -10.01 -0.90 2.94
N TYR A 114 -10.12 0.32 3.46
CA TYR A 114 -11.35 1.11 3.48
C TYR A 114 -11.12 2.52 2.92
N GLY A 115 -11.95 2.95 1.99
CA GLY A 115 -11.85 4.22 1.29
C GLY A 115 -11.86 5.40 2.25
N GLY A 116 -10.85 6.26 2.15
CA GLY A 116 -10.69 7.43 3.01
C GLY A 116 -10.08 7.14 4.39
N ALA A 117 -9.63 5.90 4.65
CA ALA A 117 -8.94 5.54 5.87
C ALA A 117 -7.72 6.45 6.11
N THR A 118 -7.53 6.81 7.36
CA THR A 118 -6.29 7.33 7.92
C THR A 118 -5.69 6.25 8.83
N ILE A 119 -4.46 6.43 9.30
CA ILE A 119 -3.86 5.50 10.27
C ILE A 119 -4.69 5.45 11.56
N ASP A 120 -5.09 6.60 12.10
CA ASP A 120 -5.92 6.74 13.29
C ASP A 120 -6.91 7.91 13.16
N SER A 121 -8.20 7.61 13.16
CA SER A 121 -9.29 8.58 13.05
C SER A 121 -9.33 9.62 14.18
N ASN A 122 -8.69 9.35 15.33
CA ASN A 122 -8.58 10.31 16.43
C ASN A 122 -7.50 11.37 16.19
N LEU A 123 -6.47 11.05 15.41
CA LEU A 123 -5.39 11.98 15.06
C LEU A 123 -5.74 12.78 13.81
N VAL A 124 -6.24 12.09 12.77
CA VAL A 124 -6.71 12.70 11.53
C VAL A 124 -8.08 12.14 11.20
N ALA A 125 -9.10 12.99 11.36
CA ALA A 125 -10.46 12.62 11.04
C ALA A 125 -10.61 12.34 9.54
N PRO A 126 -11.22 11.20 9.14
CA PRO A 126 -11.57 10.93 7.76
C PRO A 126 -12.80 11.75 7.34
N TYR A 127 -13.22 11.63 6.07
CA TYR A 127 -14.34 12.39 5.52
C TYR A 127 -15.71 12.05 6.16
N LEU A 128 -15.83 10.89 6.82
CA LEU A 128 -16.98 10.48 7.62
C LEU A 128 -16.53 9.68 8.85
N PRO A 129 -17.19 9.83 10.02
CA PRO A 129 -16.80 9.13 11.25
C PRO A 129 -16.98 7.60 11.20
N THR A 130 -17.65 7.07 10.16
CA THR A 130 -17.86 5.63 9.95
C THR A 130 -16.75 4.98 9.12
N VAL A 131 -15.79 5.75 8.63
CA VAL A 131 -14.65 5.23 7.87
C VAL A 131 -13.73 4.44 8.80
N SER A 132 -13.43 3.19 8.42
CA SER A 132 -12.55 2.31 9.20
C SER A 132 -11.09 2.72 8.99
N SER A 133 -10.46 3.27 10.03
CA SER A 133 -9.02 3.60 10.03
C SER A 133 -8.16 2.34 9.92
N VAL A 134 -6.88 2.44 9.54
CA VAL A 134 -5.99 1.25 9.58
C VAL A 134 -5.87 0.68 10.99
N SER A 135 -5.95 1.53 12.02
CA SER A 135 -6.09 1.08 13.41
C SER A 135 -7.31 0.19 13.62
N ASP A 136 -8.49 0.58 13.11
CA ASP A 136 -9.70 -0.24 13.18
C ASP A 136 -9.59 -1.52 12.33
N GLN A 137 -9.06 -1.41 11.11
CA GLN A 137 -8.85 -2.55 10.21
C GLN A 137 -7.96 -3.62 10.86
N ILE A 138 -6.92 -3.22 11.60
CA ILE A 138 -6.04 -4.15 12.30
C ILE A 138 -6.67 -4.61 13.62
N GLN A 139 -7.03 -3.70 14.52
CA GLN A 139 -7.41 -4.05 15.90
C GLN A 139 -8.84 -4.59 16.01
N ASN A 140 -9.79 -4.01 15.27
CA ASN A 140 -11.22 -4.29 15.42
C ASN A 140 -11.74 -5.28 14.36
N GLU A 141 -11.00 -5.44 13.26
CA GLU A 141 -11.38 -6.34 12.17
C GLU A 141 -10.44 -7.52 12.05
N TRP A 142 -9.14 -7.30 11.83
CA TRP A 142 -8.19 -8.38 11.58
C TRP A 142 -7.88 -9.21 12.81
N VAL A 143 -7.50 -8.59 13.93
CA VAL A 143 -7.14 -9.29 15.18
C VAL A 143 -8.23 -10.26 15.63
N PRO A 144 -9.49 -9.84 15.81
CA PRO A 144 -10.54 -10.75 16.29
C PRO A 144 -10.95 -11.82 15.27
N THR A 145 -10.62 -11.65 13.98
CA THR A 145 -11.06 -12.57 12.92
C THR A 145 -9.97 -13.55 12.51
N TYR A 146 -8.75 -13.08 12.36
CA TYR A 146 -7.69 -13.80 11.64
C TYR A 146 -6.44 -14.04 12.49
N ALA A 147 -6.18 -13.31 13.57
CA ALA A 147 -4.96 -13.52 14.38
C ALA A 147 -4.85 -14.94 14.96
N SER A 148 -5.98 -15.58 15.25
CA SER A 148 -6.07 -16.97 15.73
C SER A 148 -5.85 -18.03 14.64
N LYS A 149 -5.63 -17.62 13.38
CA LYS A 149 -5.42 -18.49 12.21
C LYS A 149 -6.58 -19.48 12.01
N PRO A 150 -7.82 -18.97 11.83
CA PRO A 150 -9.00 -19.82 11.71
C PRO A 150 -8.91 -20.74 10.49
N SER A 151 -9.73 -21.79 10.44
CA SER A 151 -9.78 -22.70 9.29
C SER A 151 -10.17 -22.01 7.96
N SER A 152 -10.85 -20.86 8.04
CA SER A 152 -11.16 -20.01 6.89
C SER A 152 -9.96 -19.21 6.37
N ALA A 153 -8.88 -19.09 7.15
CA ALA A 153 -7.63 -18.42 6.79
C ALA A 153 -6.47 -19.04 7.60
N PRO A 154 -6.03 -20.28 7.29
CA PRO A 154 -5.03 -20.99 8.07
C PRO A 154 -3.61 -20.54 7.68
N TRP A 155 -3.36 -19.25 7.85
CA TRP A 155 -2.14 -18.57 7.47
C TRP A 155 -1.00 -18.87 8.45
N ALA A 156 0.24 -18.78 7.98
CA ALA A 156 1.45 -18.98 8.76
C ALA A 156 2.51 -17.93 8.40
N SER A 157 3.47 -17.73 9.32
CA SER A 157 4.54 -16.74 9.18
C SER A 157 5.35 -16.92 7.90
N ASP A 158 5.50 -18.15 7.42
CA ASP A 158 6.30 -18.55 6.27
C ASP A 158 5.50 -18.70 4.97
N ASN A 159 4.24 -18.27 4.93
CA ASN A 159 3.39 -18.34 3.72
C ASN A 159 2.46 -17.13 3.55
N THR A 160 2.69 -16.07 4.33
CA THR A 160 1.81 -14.90 4.40
C THR A 160 2.58 -13.61 4.25
N ILE A 161 1.99 -12.65 3.54
CA ILE A 161 2.45 -11.27 3.47
C ILE A 161 1.39 -10.31 4.03
N PHE A 162 1.84 -9.31 4.78
CA PHE A 162 1.05 -8.23 5.33
C PHE A 162 1.40 -6.95 4.59
N THR A 163 0.45 -6.38 3.85
CA THR A 163 0.69 -5.18 3.04
C THR A 163 -0.09 -4.00 3.57
N ILE A 164 0.56 -2.86 3.75
CA ILE A 164 -0.07 -1.63 4.22
C ILE A 164 0.25 -0.51 3.21
N PHE A 165 -0.80 0.05 2.62
CA PHE A 165 -0.72 1.21 1.75
C PHE A 165 -1.68 2.29 2.25
N ASP A 166 -1.15 3.19 3.07
CA ASP A 166 -1.91 4.29 3.66
C ASP A 166 -1.04 5.54 3.88
N GLY A 167 -1.68 6.64 4.25
CA GLY A 167 -1.09 7.96 4.46
C GLY A 167 -1.58 9.03 3.50
N ILE A 168 -2.29 8.62 2.43
CA ILE A 168 -2.83 9.56 1.44
C ILE A 168 -3.84 10.51 2.11
N ASN A 169 -4.73 9.97 2.95
CA ASN A 169 -5.73 10.78 3.64
C ASN A 169 -5.14 11.47 4.87
N ASP A 170 -4.15 10.89 5.55
CA ASP A 170 -3.44 11.55 6.66
C ASP A 170 -2.78 12.85 6.18
N VAL A 171 -2.00 12.78 5.10
CA VAL A 171 -1.38 13.95 4.46
C VAL A 171 -2.44 14.85 3.87
N GLY A 172 -3.35 14.31 3.04
CA GLY A 172 -4.38 15.06 2.33
C GLY A 172 -5.30 15.89 3.25
N ASN A 173 -5.58 15.40 4.45
CA ASN A 173 -6.45 16.06 5.43
C ASN A 173 -5.69 16.95 6.44
N SER A 174 -4.35 16.96 6.42
CA SER A 174 -3.57 17.65 7.45
C SER A 174 -2.46 18.57 6.95
N TRP A 175 -2.01 18.48 5.69
CA TRP A 175 -0.92 19.29 5.13
C TRP A 175 -1.10 20.80 5.36
N SER A 176 -2.35 21.28 5.34
CA SER A 176 -2.67 22.71 5.47
C SER A 176 -2.39 23.27 6.86
N LYS A 177 -2.13 22.41 7.86
CA LYS A 177 -1.67 22.84 9.19
C LYS A 177 -0.27 23.45 9.13
N GLY A 178 0.54 23.05 8.15
CA GLY A 178 1.92 23.50 7.97
C GLY A 178 2.87 23.08 9.10
N GLU A 179 4.16 23.35 8.90
CA GLU A 179 5.17 23.11 9.93
C GLU A 179 5.11 24.18 11.04
N PRO A 180 5.38 23.80 12.30
CA PRO A 180 5.79 22.47 12.77
C PRO A 180 4.62 21.54 13.15
N ALA A 181 3.38 21.94 12.87
CA ALA A 181 2.19 21.20 13.31
C ALA A 181 2.07 19.84 12.60
N THR A 182 2.31 19.77 11.29
CA THR A 182 2.36 18.50 10.53
C THR A 182 3.48 17.60 11.02
N THR A 183 4.68 18.13 11.32
CA THR A 183 5.79 17.36 11.90
C THR A 183 5.39 16.68 13.21
N THR A 184 4.74 17.44 14.11
CA THR A 184 4.30 16.91 15.40
C THR A 184 3.21 15.85 15.24
N LEU A 185 2.27 16.10 14.32
CA LEU A 185 1.16 15.19 14.03
C LEU A 185 1.67 13.89 13.40
N ASN A 186 2.55 13.96 12.40
CA ASN A 186 3.13 12.78 11.75
C ASN A 186 3.90 11.92 12.77
N ALA A 187 4.63 12.52 13.71
CA ALA A 187 5.30 11.77 14.76
C ALA A 187 4.30 10.99 15.65
N GLN A 188 3.13 11.57 15.96
CA GLN A 188 2.07 10.88 16.69
C GLN A 188 1.45 9.75 15.86
N ILE A 189 1.21 9.99 14.57
CA ILE A 189 0.66 8.99 13.65
C ILE A 189 1.60 7.79 13.51
N PHE A 190 2.90 8.03 13.29
CA PHE A 190 3.88 6.94 13.16
C PHE A 190 4.08 6.16 14.47
N SER A 191 3.87 6.78 15.64
CA SER A 191 3.84 6.06 16.92
C SER A 191 2.67 5.06 16.98
N VAL A 192 1.49 5.46 16.50
CA VAL A 192 0.35 4.52 16.36
C VAL A 192 0.66 3.45 15.32
N PHE A 193 1.19 3.85 14.16
CA PHE A 193 1.51 2.93 13.07
C PHE A 193 2.50 1.85 13.50
N ASP A 194 3.56 2.22 14.22
CA ASP A 194 4.53 1.27 14.80
C ASP A 194 3.82 0.25 15.72
N GLY A 195 2.96 0.71 16.64
CA GLY A 195 2.18 -0.17 17.52
C GLY A 195 1.23 -1.12 16.78
N LEU A 196 0.64 -0.70 15.67
CA LEU A 196 -0.19 -1.57 14.81
C LEU A 196 0.65 -2.65 14.12
N VAL A 197 1.83 -2.28 13.62
CA VAL A 197 2.76 -3.22 12.98
C VAL A 197 3.30 -4.22 14.02
N GLU A 198 3.60 -3.78 15.24
CA GLU A 198 3.95 -4.66 16.36
C GLU A 198 2.81 -5.63 16.72
N THR A 199 1.56 -5.18 16.65
CA THR A 199 0.38 -6.04 16.86
C THR A 199 0.32 -7.17 15.82
N LEU A 200 0.61 -6.87 14.55
CA LEU A 200 0.71 -7.88 13.49
C LEU A 200 1.89 -8.84 13.75
N TYR A 201 3.07 -8.29 14.06
CA TYR A 201 4.27 -9.07 14.34
C TYR A 201 4.10 -10.05 15.50
N THR A 202 3.57 -9.58 16.62
CA THR A 202 3.30 -10.40 17.82
C THR A 202 2.22 -11.45 17.57
N SER A 203 1.33 -11.22 16.60
CA SER A 203 0.35 -12.21 16.12
C SER A 203 0.95 -13.24 15.15
N GLY A 204 2.22 -13.08 14.76
CA GLY A 204 2.98 -14.02 13.92
C GLY A 204 3.30 -13.52 12.52
N ALA A 205 3.00 -12.27 12.16
CA ALA A 205 3.39 -11.70 10.88
C ALA A 205 4.92 -11.64 10.76
N ARG A 206 5.48 -12.02 9.61
CA ARG A 206 6.93 -12.01 9.34
C ARG A 206 7.33 -11.44 7.99
N ASN A 207 6.40 -11.23 7.07
CA ASN A 207 6.69 -10.60 5.79
C ASN A 207 5.78 -9.39 5.64
N PHE A 208 6.38 -8.20 5.55
CA PHE A 208 5.69 -6.92 5.50
C PHE A 208 6.00 -6.22 4.18
N ALA A 209 4.98 -5.62 3.57
CA ALA A 209 5.14 -4.70 2.46
C ALA A 209 4.54 -3.34 2.82
N PHE A 210 5.33 -2.28 2.68
CA PHE A 210 4.91 -0.90 2.91
C PHE A 210 4.96 -0.13 1.60
N ILE A 211 3.87 0.55 1.26
CA ILE A 211 3.77 1.36 0.04
C ILE A 211 3.68 2.82 0.47
N ASN A 212 4.59 3.65 -0.04
CA ASN A 212 4.66 5.06 0.32
C ASN A 212 3.60 5.92 -0.40
N VAL A 213 3.38 7.14 0.06
CA VAL A 213 2.35 8.03 -0.49
C VAL A 213 2.76 8.49 -1.91
N PRO A 214 1.90 8.27 -2.93
CA PRO A 214 2.14 8.74 -4.29
C PRO A 214 2.21 10.28 -4.33
N PRO A 215 2.65 10.91 -5.45
CA PRO A 215 2.77 12.37 -5.53
C PRO A 215 1.38 12.99 -5.73
N VAL A 216 0.52 12.90 -4.71
CA VAL A 216 -0.85 13.45 -4.75
C VAL A 216 -0.85 14.97 -4.81
N ASP A 217 0.28 15.62 -4.54
CA ASP A 217 0.53 17.02 -4.86
C ASP A 217 0.37 17.34 -6.36
N ARG A 218 0.43 16.32 -7.22
CA ARG A 218 0.20 16.42 -8.68
C ARG A 218 -1.20 16.00 -9.11
N ALA A 219 -2.08 15.59 -8.18
CA ALA A 219 -3.45 15.22 -8.51
C ALA A 219 -4.25 16.47 -8.95
N PRO A 220 -5.29 16.33 -9.81
CA PRO A 220 -6.07 17.49 -10.26
C PRO A 220 -6.66 18.34 -9.14
N LEU A 221 -7.02 17.72 -8.00
CA LEU A 221 -7.52 18.43 -6.82
C LEU A 221 -6.47 19.40 -6.26
N THR A 222 -5.22 18.97 -6.14
CA THR A 222 -4.11 19.79 -5.63
C THR A 222 -3.60 20.77 -6.69
N LEU A 223 -3.60 20.39 -7.98
CA LEU A 223 -3.23 21.31 -9.06
C LEU A 223 -4.19 22.52 -9.16
N ALA A 224 -5.42 22.39 -8.65
CA ALA A 224 -6.37 23.50 -8.54
C ALA A 224 -6.07 24.45 -7.35
N GLN A 225 -5.14 24.08 -6.45
CA GLN A 225 -4.73 24.89 -5.30
C GLN A 225 -3.60 25.87 -5.68
N SER A 226 -3.31 26.82 -4.77
CA SER A 226 -2.19 27.75 -4.94
C SER A 226 -0.84 27.04 -4.97
N ALA A 227 0.17 27.61 -5.64
CA ALA A 227 1.52 27.04 -5.66
C ALA A 227 2.11 26.84 -4.25
N SER A 228 1.74 27.70 -3.29
CA SER A 228 2.13 27.54 -1.88
C SER A 228 1.51 26.30 -1.25
N ASN A 229 0.22 26.05 -1.52
CA ASN A 229 -0.48 24.86 -1.01
C ASN A 229 0.10 23.59 -1.61
N GLN A 230 0.36 23.58 -2.91
CA GLN A 230 1.04 22.46 -3.60
C GLN A 230 2.41 22.15 -2.98
N ALA A 231 3.19 23.20 -2.68
CA ALA A 231 4.49 23.05 -2.03
C ALA A 231 4.39 22.52 -0.59
N MET A 232 3.38 22.95 0.18
CA MET A 232 3.15 22.44 1.53
C MET A 232 2.75 20.96 1.53
N GLU A 233 1.82 20.56 0.66
CA GLU A 233 1.43 19.16 0.52
C GLU A 233 2.61 18.29 0.08
N LYS A 234 3.39 18.75 -0.91
CA LYS A 234 4.61 18.05 -1.34
C LYS A 234 5.63 17.86 -0.21
N ALA A 235 5.83 18.88 0.63
CA ALA A 235 6.73 18.79 1.78
C ALA A 235 6.23 17.74 2.78
N ASP A 236 4.92 17.72 3.06
CA ASP A 236 4.32 16.75 3.99
C ASP A 236 4.35 15.31 3.44
N ILE A 237 4.10 15.11 2.13
CA ILE A 237 4.31 13.82 1.44
C ILE A 237 5.75 13.35 1.61
N THR A 238 6.72 14.25 1.47
CA THR A 238 8.15 13.92 1.61
C THR A 238 8.48 13.49 3.04
N ALA A 239 7.95 14.22 4.04
CA ALA A 239 8.11 13.89 5.45
C ALA A 239 7.46 12.53 5.79
N TRP A 240 6.24 12.28 5.30
CA TRP A 240 5.54 11.01 5.47
C TRP A 240 6.32 9.84 4.88
N ASN A 241 6.78 9.97 3.63
CA ASN A 241 7.53 8.91 2.95
C ASN A 241 8.87 8.62 3.63
N THR A 242 9.50 9.63 4.25
CA THR A 242 10.67 9.43 5.10
C THR A 242 10.31 8.65 6.37
N GLY A 243 9.25 9.05 7.08
CA GLY A 243 8.79 8.35 8.29
C GLY A 243 8.40 6.89 8.04
N LEU A 244 7.87 6.56 6.86
CA LEU A 244 7.55 5.18 6.49
C LEU A 244 8.81 4.33 6.27
N LEU A 245 9.87 4.91 5.70
CA LEU A 245 11.16 4.23 5.59
C LEU A 245 11.78 4.04 6.97
N ASP A 246 11.72 5.04 7.85
CA ASP A 246 12.20 4.93 9.22
C ASP A 246 11.45 3.83 9.99
N LEU A 247 10.13 3.75 9.85
CA LEU A 247 9.31 2.67 10.44
C LEU A 247 9.76 1.29 9.92
N ALA A 248 9.97 1.15 8.61
CA ALA A 248 10.45 -0.09 8.01
C ALA A 248 11.85 -0.48 8.52
N GLU A 249 12.79 0.47 8.57
CA GLU A 249 14.14 0.23 9.08
C GLU A 249 14.13 -0.16 10.56
N ASN A 250 13.33 0.53 11.39
CA ASN A 250 13.17 0.24 12.80
C ASN A 250 12.57 -1.15 13.03
N LEU A 251 11.53 -1.54 12.28
CA LEU A 251 10.96 -2.88 12.36
C LEU A 251 12.01 -3.95 12.06
N LYS A 252 12.84 -3.78 11.02
CA LYS A 252 13.89 -4.76 10.69
C LYS A 252 14.98 -4.82 11.76
N SER A 253 15.35 -3.67 12.33
CA SER A 253 16.34 -3.57 13.38
C SER A 253 15.86 -4.25 14.67
N ASN A 254 14.59 -4.04 15.04
CA ASN A 254 14.00 -4.59 16.26
C ASN A 254 13.67 -6.08 16.13
N HIS A 255 13.31 -6.55 14.92
CA HIS A 255 12.92 -7.94 14.67
C HIS A 255 13.70 -8.54 13.50
N SER A 256 14.85 -9.14 13.81
CA SER A 256 15.75 -9.68 12.79
C SER A 256 15.13 -10.78 11.89
N ASP A 257 14.07 -11.44 12.36
CA ASP A 257 13.37 -12.54 11.69
C ASP A 257 12.27 -12.09 10.70
N VAL A 258 12.00 -10.79 10.58
CA VAL A 258 11.08 -10.24 9.57
C VAL A 258 11.74 -10.02 8.22
N ASN A 259 10.94 -10.02 7.16
CA ASN A 259 11.27 -9.55 5.83
C ASN A 259 10.44 -8.32 5.52
N ILE A 260 11.07 -7.30 4.97
CA ILE A 260 10.41 -6.03 4.67
C ILE A 260 10.64 -5.68 3.22
N PHE A 261 9.55 -5.32 2.55
CA PHE A 261 9.53 -4.83 1.19
C PHE A 261 8.98 -3.41 1.24
N THR A 262 9.68 -2.47 0.61
CA THR A 262 9.19 -1.10 0.45
C THR A 262 8.91 -0.85 -1.02
N VAL A 263 7.77 -0.22 -1.30
CA VAL A 263 7.33 0.13 -2.65
C VAL A 263 7.27 1.64 -2.75
N ASP A 264 8.11 2.19 -3.62
CA ASP A 264 8.14 3.62 -3.87
C ASP A 264 7.08 3.99 -4.94
N ALA A 265 5.82 4.04 -4.51
CA ALA A 265 4.73 4.52 -5.34
C ALA A 265 4.95 5.99 -5.73
N ASN A 266 5.59 6.80 -4.89
CA ASN A 266 5.92 8.19 -5.22
C ASN A 266 6.76 8.29 -6.51
N ALA A 267 7.87 7.55 -6.56
CA ALA A 267 8.75 7.50 -7.74
C ALA A 267 8.07 6.83 -8.94
N LEU A 268 7.35 5.72 -8.74
CA LEU A 268 6.66 5.00 -9.81
C LEU A 268 5.63 5.88 -10.51
N PHE A 269 4.80 6.59 -9.72
CA PHE A 269 3.79 7.50 -10.26
C PHE A 269 4.47 8.69 -10.93
N THR A 270 5.48 9.30 -10.29
CA THR A 270 6.23 10.41 -10.88
C THR A 270 6.76 10.06 -12.27
N LYS A 271 7.36 8.88 -12.43
CA LYS A 271 7.89 8.39 -13.71
C LYS A 271 6.82 8.30 -14.81
N VAL A 272 5.61 7.83 -14.47
CA VAL A 272 4.49 7.73 -15.42
C VAL A 272 3.87 9.09 -15.71
N LEU A 273 3.70 9.93 -14.70
CA LEU A 273 3.14 11.26 -14.85
C LEU A 273 4.05 12.14 -15.73
N ASP A 274 5.37 11.97 -15.65
CA ASP A 274 6.37 12.66 -16.47
C ASP A 274 6.49 12.07 -17.88
N ASN A 275 6.42 10.74 -17.99
CA ASN A 275 6.46 10.03 -19.26
C ASN A 275 5.52 8.83 -19.23
N PRO A 276 4.30 8.95 -19.79
CA PRO A 276 3.36 7.83 -19.88
C PRO A 276 3.94 6.57 -20.54
N ALA A 277 4.86 6.73 -21.50
CA ALA A 277 5.49 5.61 -22.19
C ALA A 277 6.66 4.96 -21.41
N SER A 278 6.89 5.36 -20.16
CA SER A 278 7.87 4.74 -19.27
C SER A 278 7.57 3.26 -18.96
N TYR A 279 6.31 2.85 -19.10
CA TYR A 279 5.88 1.45 -19.07
C TYR A 279 4.93 1.14 -20.23
N PRO A 280 4.97 -0.08 -20.81
CA PRO A 280 4.05 -0.48 -21.87
C PRO A 280 2.58 -0.31 -21.50
N GLN A 281 2.22 -0.58 -20.24
CA GLN A 281 0.85 -0.56 -19.77
C GLN A 281 0.28 0.86 -19.64
N THR A 282 1.14 1.87 -19.49
CA THR A 282 0.75 3.28 -19.32
C THR A 282 0.97 4.13 -20.58
N ALA A 283 1.62 3.57 -21.61
CA ALA A 283 1.97 4.26 -22.86
C ALA A 283 0.76 4.81 -23.64
N LEU A 284 -0.45 4.30 -23.35
CA LEU A 284 -1.68 4.78 -23.94
C LEU A 284 -2.12 6.13 -23.37
N TYR A 285 -1.72 6.49 -22.14
CA TYR A 285 -2.20 7.71 -21.51
C TYR A 285 -1.75 8.94 -22.29
N LYS A 286 -2.71 9.82 -22.57
CA LYS A 286 -2.49 11.08 -23.29
C LYS A 286 -2.56 12.30 -22.39
N ASN A 287 -3.10 12.14 -21.19
CA ASN A 287 -3.27 13.20 -20.21
C ASN A 287 -2.99 12.63 -18.82
N THR A 288 -2.13 13.30 -18.07
CA THR A 288 -1.71 12.95 -16.70
C THR A 288 -2.01 14.06 -15.68
N THR A 289 -2.67 15.13 -16.10
CA THR A 289 -2.86 16.36 -15.30
C THR A 289 -4.33 16.74 -15.09
N ALA A 290 -5.25 16.26 -15.93
CA ALA A 290 -6.66 16.64 -15.87
C ALA A 290 -7.57 15.45 -15.55
N TYR A 291 -8.58 15.68 -14.72
CA TYR A 291 -9.62 14.71 -14.40
C TYR A 291 -10.30 14.16 -15.66
N CYS A 292 -10.50 12.84 -15.71
CA CYS A 292 -11.20 12.19 -16.81
C CYS A 292 -12.69 12.02 -16.46
N ALA A 293 -13.54 12.90 -16.98
CA ALA A 293 -14.99 12.83 -16.76
C ALA A 293 -15.63 11.52 -17.26
N ALA A 294 -15.03 10.87 -18.27
CA ALA A 294 -15.49 9.56 -18.74
C ALA A 294 -15.27 8.43 -17.71
N TYR A 295 -14.50 8.69 -16.64
CA TYR A 295 -14.27 7.77 -15.52
C TYR A 295 -15.01 8.18 -14.24
N GLU A 296 -15.89 9.18 -14.32
CA GLU A 296 -16.85 9.48 -13.26
C GLU A 296 -17.88 8.33 -13.21
N LYS A 297 -17.96 7.64 -12.06
CA LYS A 297 -18.98 6.60 -11.78
C LYS A 297 -20.15 7.19 -11.04
#